data_AF-A0A660TD05-F1
#
_entry.id   AF-A0A660TD05-F1
#
_cell.length_a   1.000
_cell.length_b   1.000
_cell.length_c   1.000
_cell.angle_alpha   90.00
_cell.angle_beta   90.00
_cell.angle_gamma   90.00
#
_symmetry.space_group_name_H-M   'P 1'
#
loop_
_entity.id
_entity.type
_entity.pdbx_description
1 polymer ?
#
loop_
_entity_poly.entity_id
_entity_poly.type
_entity_poly.pdbx_seq_one_letter_code
_entity_poly.pdbx_strand_id
1 'polypeptide(L)' 'MNIGDYIFFDPRVEVLKSGFIKSRHLDDKAGAAALLGALKYFKENGGLAYNTLFYF' A
#
# COMPACT_ATOMS: atom_id res chain seq x y z
N MET A 1 -17.36 15.59 -18.46
CA MET A 1 -17.99 14.39 -17.89
C MET A 1 -18.64 13.66 -19.05
N ASN A 2 -18.01 12.58 -19.47
CA ASN A 2 -18.41 11.76 -20.60
C ASN A 2 -18.88 10.39 -20.09
N ILE A 3 -19.59 9.68 -20.95
CA ILE A 3 -19.97 8.29 -20.67
C ILE A 3 -18.69 7.45 -20.59
N GLY A 4 -18.49 6.76 -19.46
CA GLY A 4 -17.31 5.93 -19.21
C GLY A 4 -16.26 6.57 -18.30
N ASP A 5 -16.42 7.83 -17.90
CA ASP A 5 -15.52 8.45 -16.92
C ASP A 5 -15.67 7.76 -15.55
N TYR A 6 -14.55 7.42 -14.92
CA TYR A 6 -14.54 6.88 -13.57
C TYR A 6 -14.74 7.99 -12.55
N ILE A 7 -15.53 7.70 -11.51
CA ILE A 7 -15.72 8.58 -10.37
C ILE A 7 -15.17 7.88 -9.15
N PHE A 8 -14.25 8.56 -8.46
CA PHE A 8 -13.74 8.13 -7.17
C PHE A 8 -13.95 9.25 -6.16
N PHE A 9 -14.11 8.87 -4.91
CA PHE A 9 -14.16 9.83 -3.83
C PHE A 9 -12.76 10.16 -3.34
N ASP A 10 -12.59 11.41 -2.90
CA ASP A 10 -11.36 11.81 -2.21
C ASP A 10 -11.09 10.88 -1.01
N PRO A 11 -9.87 10.33 -0.89
CA PRO A 11 -9.55 9.37 0.16
C PRO A 11 -9.54 9.99 1.56
N ARG A 12 -9.38 11.32 1.68
CA ARG A 12 -9.26 12.06 2.95
C ARG A 12 -8.24 11.42 3.89
N VAL A 13 -7.02 11.23 3.38
CA VAL A 13 -5.92 10.62 4.13
C VAL A 13 -5.48 11.56 5.25
N GLU A 14 -5.43 11.05 6.47
CA GLU A 14 -4.91 11.75 7.64
C GLU A 14 -3.94 10.85 8.41
N VAL A 15 -2.76 11.39 8.71
CA VAL A 15 -1.80 10.76 9.62
C VAL A 15 -1.94 11.46 10.97
N LEU A 16 -2.51 10.73 11.93
CA LEU A 16 -2.79 11.27 13.25
C LEU A 16 -1.50 11.33 14.09
N LYS A 17 -1.43 12.29 15.02
CA LYS A 17 -0.29 12.41 15.97
C LYS A 17 -0.07 11.15 16.81
N SER A 18 -1.11 10.34 17.00
CA SER A 18 -1.06 9.05 17.67
C SER A 18 -0.36 7.94 16.86
N GLY A 19 -0.01 8.21 15.59
CA GLY A 19 0.59 7.23 14.68
C GLY A 19 -0.41 6.40 13.86
N PHE A 20 -1.72 6.61 14.05
CA PHE A 20 -2.74 5.95 13.23
C PHE A 20 -2.94 6.67 11.89
N ILE A 21 -3.16 5.90 10.83
CA ILE A 21 -3.54 6.42 9.50
C ILE A 21 -5.03 6.18 9.29
N LYS A 22 -5.77 7.24 8.97
CA LYS A 22 -7.19 7.19 8.66
C LYS A 22 -7.39 7.60 7.20
N SER A 23 -8.00 6.74 6.39
CA SER A 23 -8.29 7.01 4.99
C SER A 23 -9.42 6.13 4.48
N ARG A 24 -10.17 6.61 3.49
CA ARG A 24 -10.99 5.75 2.62
C ARG A 24 -10.07 4.95 1.69
N HIS A 25 -10.51 3.77 1.27
CA HIS A 25 -9.76 2.89 0.37
C HIS A 25 -8.39 2.47 0.94
N LEU A 26 -8.26 2.47 2.28
CA LEU A 26 -7.06 1.97 2.94
C LEU A 26 -6.94 0.45 2.77
N ASP A 27 -8.07 -0.24 2.75
CA ASP A 27 -8.18 -1.61 2.27
C ASP A 27 -8.20 -1.60 0.72
N ASP A 28 -7.32 -2.29 -0.01
CA ASP A 28 -6.18 -3.14 0.42
C ASP A 28 -4.81 -2.46 0.18
N LYS A 29 -4.79 -1.12 0.16
CA LYS A 29 -3.55 -0.35 -0.03
C LYS A 29 -2.57 -0.54 1.13
N ALA A 30 -3.06 -0.83 2.34
CA ALA A 30 -2.23 -1.13 3.49
C ALA A 30 -1.47 -2.45 3.32
N GLY A 31 -2.11 -3.52 2.81
CA GLY A 31 -1.46 -4.78 2.48
C GLY A 31 -0.41 -4.61 1.40
N ALA A 32 -0.75 -3.91 0.32
CA ALA A 32 0.19 -3.55 -0.74
C ALA A 32 1.43 -2.80 -0.20
N ALA A 33 1.23 -1.82 0.68
CA ALA A 33 2.31 -1.06 1.31
C ALA A 33 3.20 -1.94 2.21
N ALA A 34 2.61 -2.85 2.99
CA ALA A 34 3.36 -3.77 3.84
C ALA A 34 4.30 -4.66 3.03
N LEU A 35 3.83 -5.21 1.91
CA LEU A 35 4.71 -6.02 1.07
C LEU A 35 5.81 -5.21 0.42
N LEU A 36 5.48 -4.03 -0.13
CA LEU A 36 6.49 -3.16 -0.74
C LEU A 36 7.58 -2.79 0.28
N GLY A 37 7.19 -2.57 1.54
CA GLY A 37 8.11 -2.37 2.65
C GLY A 37 9.04 -3.57 2.88
N ALA A 38 8.48 -4.78 2.93
CA ALA A 38 9.26 -6.01 3.07
C ALA A 38 10.24 -6.22 1.90
N LEU A 39 9.76 -6.04 0.66
CA LEU A 39 10.57 -6.15 -0.55
C LEU A 39 11.73 -5.14 -0.55
N LYS A 40 11.47 -3.90 -0.15
CA LYS A 40 12.49 -2.87 -0.02
C LYS A 40 13.54 -3.27 1.02
N TYR A 41 13.12 -3.74 2.19
CA TYR A 41 14.02 -4.21 3.23
C TYR A 41 14.95 -5.31 2.73
N PHE A 42 14.42 -6.35 2.08
CA PHE A 42 15.26 -7.43 1.55
C PHE A 42 16.20 -6.93 0.45
N LYS A 43 15.75 -6.06 -0.44
CA LYS A 43 16.62 -5.47 -1.46
C LYS A 43 17.82 -4.72 -0.86
N GLU A 44 17.62 -4.06 0.26
CA GLU A 44 18.65 -3.25 0.94
C GLU A 44 19.55 -4.09 1.88
N ASN A 45 19.10 -5.26 2.34
CA ASN A 45 19.76 -6.05 3.40
C ASN A 45 20.24 -7.44 2.94
N GLY A 46 20.59 -7.60 1.66
CA GLY A 46 21.22 -8.84 1.15
C GLY A 46 20.27 -9.88 0.55
N GLY A 47 19.03 -9.49 0.26
CA GLY A 47 18.05 -10.31 -0.45
C GLY A 47 17.39 -11.39 0.41
N LEU A 48 16.73 -12.33 -0.25
CA LEU A 48 16.11 -13.50 0.36
C LEU A 48 16.99 -14.73 0.10
N ALA A 49 17.11 -15.60 1.09
CA ALA A 49 17.91 -16.83 0.99
C ALA A 49 17.41 -17.79 -0.11
N TYR A 50 16.14 -17.68 -0.47
CA TYR A 50 15.48 -18.52 -1.48
C TYR A 50 14.58 -17.68 -2.37
N ASN A 51 14.26 -18.24 -3.54
CA ASN A 51 13.25 -17.68 -4.43
C ASN A 51 11.90 -17.62 -3.70
N THR A 52 11.48 -16.40 -3.40
CA THR A 52 10.22 -16.13 -2.69
C THR A 52 9.29 -15.39 -3.64
N LEU A 53 8.10 -15.93 -3.83
CA LEU A 53 7.05 -15.34 -4.65
C LEU A 53 6.01 -14.71 -3.73
N PHE A 54 5.71 -13.44 -3.96
CA PHE A 54 4.72 -12.71 -3.19
C PHE A 54 3.45 -12.57 -4.02
N TYR A 55 2.31 -12.93 -3.42
CA TYR A 55 1.02 -12.94 -4.07
C TYR A 55 0.05 -12.03 -3.32
N PHE A 56 -0.79 -11.33 -4.09
CA PHE A 56 -1.95 -10.56 -3.66
C PHE A 56 -3.11 -10.89 -4.58
#